data_AF-A0A946E5X1-F1
#
_entry.id   AF-A0A946E5X1-F1
#
_cell.length_a   1.000
_cell.length_b   1.000
_cell.length_c   1.000
_cell.angle_alpha   90.00
_cell.angle_beta   90.00
_cell.angle_gamma   90.00
#
_symmetry.space_group_name_H-M   'P 1'
#
loop_
_entity.id
_entity.type
_entity.pdbx_description
1 polymer ?
#
loop_
_entity_poly.entity_id
_entity_poly.type
_entity_poly.pdbx_seq_one_letter_code
_entity_poly.pdbx_strand_id
1 'polypeptide(L)' 'MTVGSGLRMAMARCASALLLRRFRRSLENPQEAQRGALLSILHRQRETRFGRRHGFDAIHDLGDYRNAVAPQD' A
#
# COMPACT_ATOMS: atom_id res chain seq x y z
N MET A 1 22.09 -31.70 10.96
CA MET A 1 22.29 -30.29 10.51
C MET A 1 20.90 -29.64 10.42
N THR A 2 20.35 -29.16 11.54
CA THR A 2 18.90 -28.80 11.67
C THR A 2 18.67 -27.49 12.41
N VAL A 3 19.72 -26.70 12.64
CA VAL A 3 19.63 -25.42 13.37
C VAL A 3 19.02 -24.31 12.49
N GLY A 4 19.20 -24.37 11.16
CA GLY A 4 18.71 -23.34 10.23
C GLY A 4 17.20 -23.32 10.00
N SER A 5 16.49 -24.42 10.28
CA SER A 5 15.04 -24.53 10.04
C SER A 5 14.21 -23.86 11.13
N GLY A 6 14.57 -24.06 12.41
CA GLY A 6 13.87 -23.46 13.55
C GLY A 6 13.95 -21.93 13.57
N LEU A 7 15.12 -21.37 13.23
CA LEU A 7 15.32 -19.92 13.17
C LEU A 7 14.48 -19.27 12.05
N ARG A 8 14.43 -19.88 10.85
CA ARG A 8 13.57 -19.38 9.77
C ARG A 8 12.09 -19.39 10.15
N MET A 9 11.64 -20.45 10.82
CA MET A 9 10.24 -20.56 11.25
C MET A 9 9.90 -19.53 12.33
N ALA A 10 10.80 -19.30 13.29
CA ALA A 10 10.66 -18.23 14.28
C ALA A 10 10.63 -16.84 13.63
N MET A 11 11.55 -16.55 12.70
CA MET A 11 11.54 -15.27 11.97
C MET A 11 10.27 -15.07 11.14
N ALA A 12 9.79 -16.12 10.46
CA ALA A 12 8.53 -16.06 9.71
C ALA A 12 7.34 -15.75 10.63
N ARG A 13 7.28 -16.36 11.82
CA ARG A 13 6.23 -16.08 12.81
C ARG A 13 6.29 -14.64 13.33
N CYS A 14 7.49 -14.14 13.63
CA CYS A 14 7.68 -12.76 14.05
C CYS A 14 7.24 -11.78 12.95
N ALA A 15 7.64 -12.02 11.70
CA ALA A 15 7.21 -11.22 10.55
C ALA A 15 5.68 -11.26 10.39
N SER A 16 5.05 -12.44 10.47
CA SER A 16 3.59 -12.58 10.42
C SER A 16 2.89 -11.85 11.56
N ALA A 17 3.42 -11.91 12.79
CA ALA A 17 2.86 -11.20 13.93
C ALA A 17 2.94 -9.67 13.74
N LEU A 18 4.04 -9.16 13.20
CA LEU A 18 4.19 -7.74 12.87
C LEU A 18 3.21 -7.31 11.78
N LEU A 19 3.05 -8.12 10.73
CA LEU A 19 2.08 -7.87 9.65
C LEU A 19 0.64 -7.87 10.16
N LEU A 20 0.27 -8.84 11.01
CA LEU A 20 -1.06 -8.91 11.61
C LEU A 20 -1.35 -7.71 12.51
N ARG A 21 -0.37 -7.26 13.31
CA ARG A 21 -0.51 -6.06 14.15
C ARG A 21 -0.73 -4.81 13.29
N ARG A 22 0.04 -4.67 12.22
CA ARG A 22 -0.11 -3.55 11.27
C ARG A 22 -1.46 -3.57 10.57
N PHE A 23 -1.90 -4.75 10.13
CA PHE A 23 -3.22 -4.95 9.53
C PHE A 23 -4.35 -4.58 10.49
N ARG A 24 -4.29 -5.07 11.74
CA ARG A 24 -5.29 -4.72 12.77
C ARG A 24 -5.35 -3.22 13.03
N ARG A 25 -4.21 -2.54 13.10
CA ARG A 25 -4.17 -1.07 13.23
C ARG A 25 -4.85 -0.36 12.05
N SER A 26 -4.71 -0.89 10.83
CA SER A 26 -5.41 -0.36 9.67
C SER A 26 -6.93 -0.56 9.72
N LEU A 27 -7.43 -1.55 10.49
CA LEU A 27 -8.87 -1.74 10.69
C LEU A 27 -9.49 -0.72 11.66
N GLU A 28 -8.69 -0.06 12.50
CA GLU A 28 -9.18 0.98 13.42
C GLU A 28 -9.66 2.23 12.66
N ASN A 29 -9.05 2.54 11.52
CA ASN A 29 -9.46 3.61 10.62
C ASN A 29 -9.21 3.22 9.15
N PRO A 30 -10.11 2.43 8.55
CA PRO A 30 -9.89 1.87 7.22
C PRO A 30 -9.87 2.94 6.13
N GLN A 31 -10.62 4.04 6.28
CA GLN A 31 -10.64 5.14 5.33
C GLN A 31 -9.29 5.84 5.25
N GLU A 32 -8.67 6.14 6.39
CA GLU A 32 -7.34 6.77 6.42
C GLU A 32 -6.26 5.80 5.92
N ALA A 33 -6.37 4.51 6.26
CA ALA A 33 -5.47 3.49 5.74
C ALA A 33 -5.53 3.38 4.20
N GLN A 34 -6.74 3.40 3.64
CA GLN A 34 -6.97 3.38 2.19
C GLN A 34 -6.43 4.65 1.52
N ARG A 35 -6.66 5.82 2.13
CA ARG A 35 -6.14 7.11 1.65
C ARG A 35 -4.61 7.12 1.60
N GLY A 36 -3.96 6.70 2.68
CA GLY A 36 -2.50 6.61 2.74
C GLY A 36 -1.93 5.63 1.70
N ALA A 37 -2.60 4.49 1.48
CA ALA A 37 -2.22 3.53 0.45
C ALA A 37 -2.32 4.14 -0.96
N LEU A 38 -3.42 4.83 -1.28
CA LEU A 38 -3.61 5.53 -2.56
C LEU A 38 -2.48 6.54 -2.80
N LEU A 39 -2.27 7.47 -1.86
CA LEU A 39 -1.25 8.52 -2.00
C LEU A 39 0.16 7.94 -2.15
N SER A 40 0.47 6.85 -1.45
CA SER A 40 1.74 6.14 -1.59
C SER A 40 1.92 5.52 -2.98
N ILE A 41 0.85 4.99 -3.58
CA ILE A 41 0.88 4.46 -4.96
C ILE A 41 1.11 5.60 -5.94
N LEU A 42 0.33 6.67 -5.85
CA LEU A 42 0.42 7.82 -6.74
C LEU A 42 1.81 8.46 -6.71
N HIS A 43 2.35 8.71 -5.51
CA HIS A 43 3.68 9.28 -5.34
C HIS A 43 4.77 8.42 -6.00
N ARG A 44 4.71 7.09 -5.85
CA ARG A 44 5.68 6.16 -6.44
C ARG A 44 5.54 6.03 -7.95
N GLN A 45 4.34 6.25 -8.48
CA GLN A 45 4.02 6.02 -9.89
C GLN A 45 3.95 7.31 -10.71
N ARG A 46 4.15 8.49 -10.10
CA ARG A 46 3.99 9.80 -10.76
C ARG A 46 4.85 9.96 -12.01
N GLU A 47 6.04 9.37 -12.03
CA GLU A 47 6.99 9.46 -13.14
C GLU A 47 6.77 8.40 -14.24
N THR A 48 5.75 7.55 -14.12
CA THR A 48 5.40 6.63 -15.20
C THR A 48 4.71 7.38 -16.33
N ARG A 49 4.71 6.81 -17.55
CA ARG A 49 3.93 7.37 -18.67
C ARG A 49 2.44 7.53 -18.33
N PHE A 50 1.90 6.59 -17.56
CA PHE A 50 0.53 6.65 -17.08
C PHE A 50 0.35 7.75 -16.03
N GLY A 51 1.23 7.78 -15.02
CA GLY A 51 1.18 8.78 -13.94
C GLY A 51 1.28 10.22 -14.46
N ARG A 52 2.19 10.50 -15.39
CA ARG A 52 2.29 11.82 -16.04
C ARG A 52 1.05 12.18 -16.86
N ARG A 53 0.49 11.20 -17.59
CA ARG A 53 -0.73 11.43 -18.39
C ARG A 53 -1.93 11.81 -17.53
N HIS A 54 -2.03 11.22 -16.34
CA HIS A 54 -3.15 11.41 -15.42
C HIS A 54 -2.84 12.39 -14.28
N GLY A 55 -1.70 13.10 -14.30
CA GLY A 55 -1.37 14.14 -13.32
C GLY A 55 -1.26 13.64 -11.87
N PHE A 56 -0.62 12.48 -11.65
CA PHE A 56 -0.52 11.87 -10.31
C PHE A 56 0.16 12.72 -9.24
N ASP A 57 0.93 13.74 -9.65
CA ASP A 57 1.56 14.72 -8.78
C ASP A 57 0.58 15.74 -8.19
N ALA A 58 -0.57 15.98 -8.85
CA ALA A 58 -1.60 16.92 -8.45
C ALA A 58 -2.79 16.27 -7.71
N ILE A 59 -2.76 14.96 -7.48
CA ILE A 59 -3.86 14.21 -6.84
C ILE A 59 -3.63 14.16 -5.32
N HIS A 60 -4.56 14.74 -4.56
CA HIS A 60 -4.47 14.86 -3.09
C HIS A 60 -5.45 13.96 -2.33
N ASP A 61 -6.48 13.46 -3.01
CA ASP A 61 -7.46 12.55 -2.44
C ASP A 61 -8.09 11.58 -3.47
N LEU A 62 -9.05 10.80 -3.00
CA LEU A 62 -9.76 9.81 -3.80
C LEU A 62 -10.70 10.45 -4.84
N GLY A 63 -11.25 11.63 -4.57
CA GLY A 63 -12.09 12.37 -5.49
C GLY A 63 -11.29 12.84 -6.69
N ASP A 64 -10.14 13.47 -6.44
CA ASP A 64 -9.17 13.86 -7.47
C ASP A 64 -8.81 12.67 -8.37
N TYR A 65 -8.48 11.53 -7.75
CA TYR A 65 -8.12 10.32 -8.48
C TYR A 65 -9.23 9.82 -9.41
N ARG A 66 -10.47 9.77 -8.91
CA ARG A 66 -11.62 9.32 -9.70
C ARG A 66 -11.93 10.24 -10.87
N ASN A 67 -11.68 11.53 -10.73
CA ASN A 67 -11.84 12.50 -11.81
C ASN A 67 -10.72 12.39 -12.85
N ALA A 68 -9.50 12.10 -12.41
CA ALA A 68 -8.34 12.00 -13.29
C ALA A 68 -8.24 10.65 -14.02
N VAL A 69 -8.70 9.56 -13.40
CA VAL A 69 -8.58 8.19 -13.90
C VAL A 69 -9.96 7.55 -14.01
N ALA A 70 -10.49 7.55 -15.22
CA ALA A 70 -11.71 6.80 -15.53
C ALA A 70 -11.45 5.28 -15.40
N PRO A 71 -12.42 4.51 -14.85
CA PRO A 71 -12.39 3.06 -14.91
C PRO A 71 -12.13 2.58 -16.34
N GLN A 72 -11.30 1.54 -16.48
CA GLN A 72 -11.04 0.88 -17.76
C GLN A 72 -11.81 -0.45 -17.73
N ASP A 73 -12.57 -0.74 -18.77
CA ASP A 73 -13.29 -2.01 -18.95
C ASP A 73 -12.37 -3.13 -19.46
#